data_AF-A0A2E0P858-F1
#
_entry.id   AF-A0A2E0P858-F1
#
_cell.length_a   1.000
_cell.length_b   1.000
_cell.length_c   1.000
_cell.angle_alpha   90.00
_cell.angle_beta   90.00
_cell.angle_gamma   90.00
#
_symmetry.space_group_name_H-M   'P 1'
#
loop_
_entity.id
_entity.type
_entity.pdbx_description
1 polymer ?
#
loop_
_entity_poly.entity_id
_entity_poly.type
_entity_poly.pdbx_seq_one_letter_code
_entity_poly.pdbx_strand_id
1 'polypeptide(L)'
;MTNVTARKPGSINQRRWRNFRQNRRAFWSLVIFLICFGASLFAELIANDRPILIKYRDGYYMPVFQFYSEQTFGGDLRTEAIYSDIEVECLIVTGGIVDCWDAPEALIEDAGDGIIAGQPIESGWVLWPLIPYHHSTIATLDVPAPSPPDGDHWLGTDD
;
A
#
# COMPACT_ATOMS: atom_id res chain seq x y z
N MET A 1 -12.95 -13.07 -68.41
CA MET A 1 -13.65 -13.63 -67.22
C MET A 1 -12.77 -13.38 -66.00
N THR A 2 -12.99 -12.29 -65.28
CA THR A 2 -12.25 -11.98 -64.04
C THR A 2 -13.01 -12.56 -62.86
N ASN A 3 -12.46 -13.59 -62.23
CA ASN A 3 -13.00 -14.17 -61.01
C ASN A 3 -12.97 -13.14 -59.88
N VAL A 4 -14.12 -12.55 -59.56
CA VAL A 4 -14.32 -11.79 -58.33
C VAL A 4 -14.56 -12.81 -57.22
N THR A 5 -13.51 -13.19 -56.51
CA THR A 5 -13.65 -13.95 -55.27
C THR A 5 -14.35 -13.07 -54.24
N ALA A 6 -15.65 -13.32 -54.00
CA ALA A 6 -16.43 -12.68 -52.97
C ALA A 6 -15.85 -13.03 -51.59
N ARG A 7 -15.13 -12.09 -50.97
CA ARG A 7 -14.53 -12.28 -49.66
C ARG A 7 -15.66 -12.40 -48.63
N LYS A 8 -15.77 -13.56 -47.96
CA LYS A 8 -16.78 -13.79 -46.93
C LYS A 8 -16.69 -12.66 -45.90
N PRO A 9 -17.78 -11.92 -45.64
CA PRO A 9 -17.75 -10.83 -44.69
C PRO A 9 -17.32 -11.38 -43.31
N GLY A 10 -16.23 -10.86 -42.74
CA GLY A 10 -15.83 -11.20 -41.37
C GLY A 10 -16.98 -10.96 -40.40
N SER A 11 -16.98 -11.69 -39.27
CA SER A 11 -18.12 -11.73 -38.36
C SER A 11 -18.53 -10.32 -37.89
N ILE A 12 -19.81 -10.14 -37.55
CA ILE A 12 -20.33 -8.83 -37.16
C ILE A 12 -19.53 -8.19 -36.00
N ASN A 13 -19.05 -9.01 -35.06
CA ASN A 13 -18.21 -8.57 -33.95
C ASN A 13 -16.82 -8.11 -34.42
N GLN A 14 -16.20 -8.79 -35.39
CA GLN A 14 -14.91 -8.36 -35.96
C GLN A 14 -15.03 -6.99 -36.65
N ARG A 15 -16.16 -6.73 -37.31
CA ARG A 15 -16.44 -5.44 -37.95
C ARG A 15 -16.66 -4.33 -36.93
N ARG A 16 -17.45 -4.59 -35.88
CA ARG A 16 -17.65 -3.65 -34.76
C ARG A 16 -16.33 -3.30 -34.09
N TRP A 17 -15.49 -4.30 -33.82
CA TRP A 17 -14.18 -4.09 -33.22
C TRP A 17 -13.25 -3.26 -34.10
N ARG A 18 -13.22 -3.53 -35.41
CA ARG A 18 -12.42 -2.72 -36.35
C ARG A 18 -12.90 -1.27 -36.41
N ASN A 19 -14.21 -1.03 -36.47
CA ASN A 19 -14.78 0.32 -36.45
C ASN A 19 -14.50 1.03 -35.12
N PHE A 20 -14.57 0.31 -33.99
CA PHE A 20 -14.24 0.83 -32.67
C PHE A 20 -12.77 1.27 -32.59
N ARG A 21 -11.83 0.43 -33.06
CA ARG A 21 -10.39 0.74 -33.07
C ARG A 21 -10.00 1.89 -34.02
N GLN A 22 -10.78 2.14 -35.07
CA GLN A 22 -10.57 3.29 -35.96
C GLN A 22 -10.95 4.61 -35.28
N ASN A 23 -11.88 4.60 -34.33
CA ASN A 23 -12.19 5.76 -33.52
C ASN A 23 -11.16 5.90 -32.38
N ARG A 24 -10.17 6.77 -32.58
CA ARG A 24 -9.07 6.98 -31.61
C ARG A 24 -9.57 7.34 -30.21
N ARG A 25 -10.65 8.13 -30.10
CA ARG A 25 -11.22 8.53 -28.80
C ARG A 25 -11.80 7.32 -28.07
N ALA A 26 -12.62 6.53 -28.77
CA ALA A 26 -13.22 5.34 -28.19
C ALA A 26 -12.18 4.33 -27.72
N PHE A 27 -11.10 4.14 -28.49
CA PHE A 27 -10.00 3.26 -28.10
C PHE A 27 -9.23 3.77 -26.88
N TRP A 28 -8.90 5.08 -26.81
CA TRP A 28 -8.25 5.66 -25.64
C TRP A 28 -9.13 5.61 -24.39
N SER A 29 -10.44 5.84 -24.52
CA SER A 29 -11.38 5.67 -23.40
C SER A 29 -11.38 4.24 -22.88
N LEU A 30 -11.33 3.22 -23.75
CA LEU A 30 -11.21 1.83 -23.33
C LEU A 30 -9.89 1.57 -22.60
N VAL A 31 -8.76 2.11 -23.09
CA VAL A 31 -7.46 1.95 -22.44
C VAL A 31 -7.47 2.58 -21.05
N ILE A 32 -7.91 3.83 -20.92
CA ILE A 32 -8.01 4.52 -19.63
C ILE A 32 -8.93 3.75 -18.68
N PHE A 33 -10.11 3.34 -19.16
CA PHE A 33 -11.04 2.54 -18.37
C PHE A 33 -10.41 1.23 -17.89
N LEU A 34 -9.73 0.48 -18.76
CA LEU A 34 -9.08 -0.77 -18.38
C LEU A 34 -7.94 -0.55 -17.38
N ILE A 35 -7.21 0.55 -17.47
CA ILE A 35 -6.17 0.91 -16.49
C ILE A 35 -6.82 1.23 -15.14
N CYS A 36 -7.81 2.13 -15.11
CA CYS A 36 -8.50 2.49 -13.86
C CYS A 36 -9.20 1.27 -13.23
N PHE A 37 -9.89 0.47 -14.04
CA PHE A 37 -10.55 -0.76 -13.59
C PHE A 37 -9.53 -1.78 -13.08
N GLY A 38 -8.44 -2.00 -13.82
CA GLY A 38 -7.34 -2.86 -13.38
C GLY A 38 -6.76 -2.40 -12.04
N ALA A 39 -6.43 -1.12 -11.91
CA ALA A 39 -5.96 -0.55 -10.65
C ALA A 39 -6.96 -0.75 -9.51
N SER A 40 -8.27 -0.62 -9.76
CA SER A 40 -9.30 -0.84 -8.73
C SER A 40 -9.37 -2.29 -8.24
N LEU A 41 -9.09 -3.28 -9.09
CA LEU A 41 -9.07 -4.70 -8.68
C LEU A 41 -7.90 -5.03 -7.75
N PHE A 42 -6.83 -4.24 -7.81
CA PHE A 42 -5.65 -4.38 -6.96
C PHE A 42 -5.53 -3.22 -5.97
N ALA A 43 -6.64 -2.55 -5.64
CA ALA A 43 -6.64 -1.42 -4.73
C ALA A 43 -6.01 -1.79 -3.37
N GLU A 44 -6.35 -2.95 -2.82
CA GLU A 44 -5.81 -3.45 -1.54
C GLU A 44 -4.28 -3.66 -1.53
N LEU A 45 -3.64 -3.80 -2.71
CA LEU A 45 -2.18 -3.92 -2.82
C LEU A 45 -1.50 -2.59 -3.12
N ILE A 46 -2.25 -1.62 -3.65
CA ILE A 46 -1.75 -0.31 -4.04
C ILE A 46 -1.93 0.70 -2.91
N ALA A 47 -3.07 0.60 -2.19
CA ALA A 47 -3.52 1.50 -1.15
C ALA A 47 -3.99 0.69 0.06
N ASN A 48 -3.16 0.64 1.10
CA ASN A 48 -3.44 -0.11 2.32
C ASN A 48 -2.70 0.49 3.51
N ASP A 49 -3.29 0.42 4.71
CA ASP A 49 -2.65 0.73 5.98
C ASP A 49 -1.86 -0.45 6.56
N ARG A 50 -1.86 -1.59 5.86
CA ARG A 50 -1.02 -2.75 6.16
C ARG A 50 0.12 -2.88 5.15
N PRO A 51 1.35 -3.16 5.61
CA PRO A 51 2.46 -3.39 4.71
C PRO A 51 2.33 -4.71 3.96
N ILE A 52 2.96 -4.77 2.79
CA ILE A 52 2.97 -5.95 1.92
C ILE A 52 3.82 -7.06 2.55
N LEU A 53 4.99 -6.68 3.06
CA LEU A 53 5.96 -7.61 3.61
C LEU A 53 6.76 -6.93 4.73
N ILE A 54 6.97 -7.65 5.82
CA ILE A 54 7.84 -7.26 6.92
C ILE A 54 8.90 -8.35 7.08
N LYS A 55 10.15 -7.93 7.23
CA LYS A 55 11.21 -8.77 7.79
C LYS A 55 11.37 -8.38 9.26
N TYR A 56 11.20 -9.35 10.15
CA TYR A 56 11.38 -9.15 11.58
C TYR A 56 12.12 -10.35 12.15
N ARG A 57 13.26 -10.11 12.81
CA ARG A 57 14.15 -11.17 13.32
C ARG A 57 14.45 -12.20 12.22
N ASP A 58 14.23 -13.49 12.46
CA ASP A 58 14.41 -14.56 11.48
C ASP A 58 13.21 -14.77 10.52
N GLY A 59 12.08 -14.09 10.74
CA GLY A 59 10.82 -14.34 10.03
C GLY A 59 10.47 -13.33 8.92
N TYR A 60 9.54 -13.74 8.05
CA TYR A 60 8.85 -12.86 7.10
C TYR A 60 7.36 -12.90 7.37
N TYR A 61 6.73 -11.72 7.37
CA TYR A 61 5.32 -11.53 7.71
C TYR A 61 4.63 -10.76 6.59
N MET A 62 3.41 -11.14 6.22
CA MET A 62 2.65 -10.50 5.14
C MET A 62 1.31 -9.96 5.67
N PRO A 63 1.30 -8.79 6.36
CA PRO A 63 0.10 -8.26 7.01
C PRO A 63 -1.08 -7.99 6.07
N VAL A 64 -0.81 -7.66 4.81
CA VAL A 64 -1.86 -7.51 3.78
C VAL A 64 -2.72 -8.78 3.59
N PHE A 65 -2.22 -9.96 3.97
CA PHE A 65 -2.96 -11.23 3.85
C PHE A 65 -3.32 -11.90 5.17
N GLN A 66 -2.72 -11.47 6.29
CA GLN A 66 -2.82 -12.16 7.58
C GLN A 66 -2.81 -11.15 8.73
N PHE A 67 -3.58 -11.44 9.76
CA PHE A 67 -3.57 -10.67 11.00
C PHE A 67 -2.31 -11.00 11.81
N TYR A 68 -1.61 -9.98 12.29
CA TYR A 68 -0.57 -10.10 13.30
C TYR A 68 -0.81 -9.09 14.41
N SER A 69 -0.69 -9.56 15.65
CA SER A 69 -0.78 -8.67 16.81
C SER A 69 0.52 -7.91 17.02
N GLU A 70 0.47 -6.76 17.68
CA GLU A 70 1.67 -5.99 18.05
C GLU A 70 2.68 -6.80 18.87
N GLN A 71 2.20 -7.68 19.76
CA GLN A 71 3.03 -8.66 20.47
C GLN A 71 3.92 -9.52 19.56
N THR A 72 3.55 -9.70 18.29
CA THR A 72 4.36 -10.43 17.31
C THR A 72 5.71 -9.73 17.08
N PHE A 73 5.72 -8.40 17.17
CA PHE A 73 6.89 -7.55 16.92
C PHE A 73 7.59 -7.09 18.20
N GLY A 74 7.18 -7.63 19.36
CA GLY A 74 7.77 -7.31 20.66
C GLY A 74 7.05 -6.20 21.43
N GLY A 75 5.89 -5.76 20.95
CA GLY A 75 5.01 -4.87 21.72
C GLY A 75 4.17 -5.62 22.76
N ASP A 76 3.25 -4.91 23.39
CA ASP A 76 2.45 -5.43 24.52
C ASP A 76 0.99 -5.71 24.14
N LEU A 77 0.50 -5.14 23.03
CA LEU A 77 -0.90 -5.26 22.64
C LEU A 77 -1.22 -6.58 21.92
N ARG A 78 -2.35 -7.20 22.31
CA ARG A 78 -2.90 -8.41 21.67
C ARG A 78 -3.82 -8.11 20.49
N THR A 79 -4.00 -6.84 20.18
CA THR A 79 -4.76 -6.35 19.02
C THR A 79 -3.88 -6.31 17.78
N GLU A 80 -4.50 -6.08 16.61
CA GLU A 80 -3.75 -5.85 15.38
C GLU A 80 -2.71 -4.76 15.59
N ALA A 81 -1.49 -4.97 15.10
CA ALA A 81 -0.47 -3.93 15.13
C ALA A 81 -0.91 -2.76 14.25
N ILE A 82 -0.83 -1.54 14.77
CA ILE A 82 -1.07 -0.33 13.99
C ILE A 82 0.24 0.03 13.28
N TYR A 83 0.42 -0.50 12.08
CA TYR A 83 1.71 -0.41 11.38
C TYR A 83 2.14 1.02 11.01
N SER A 84 1.19 1.97 10.94
CA SER A 84 1.48 3.39 10.70
C SER A 84 2.12 4.10 11.90
N ASP A 85 2.06 3.49 13.09
CA ASP A 85 2.60 4.08 14.31
C ASP A 85 4.11 3.88 14.35
N ILE A 86 4.84 4.94 14.71
CA ILE A 86 6.29 4.95 14.69
C ILE A 86 6.88 3.97 15.72
N GLU A 87 6.16 3.72 16.80
CA GLU A 87 6.54 2.74 17.83
C GLU A 87 6.52 1.32 17.27
N VAL A 88 5.53 0.98 16.44
CA VAL A 88 5.44 -0.33 15.78
C VAL A 88 6.52 -0.47 14.72
N GLU A 89 6.81 0.60 13.96
CA GLU A 89 7.94 0.62 13.03
C GLU A 89 9.26 0.44 13.77
N CYS A 90 9.48 1.14 14.89
CA CYS A 90 10.65 1.00 15.74
C CYS A 90 10.79 -0.43 16.25
N LEU A 91 9.72 -1.03 16.76
CA LEU A 91 9.72 -2.43 17.21
C LEU A 91 10.17 -3.37 16.08
N ILE A 92 9.67 -3.18 14.86
CA ILE A 92 10.06 -4.01 13.72
C ILE A 92 11.54 -3.81 13.37
N VAL A 93 11.97 -2.56 13.21
CA VAL A 93 13.34 -2.21 12.75
C VAL A 93 14.38 -2.60 13.78
N THR A 94 14.10 -2.43 15.07
CA THR A 94 15.02 -2.75 16.18
C THR A 94 15.04 -4.23 16.58
N GLY A 95 14.09 -5.03 16.07
CA GLY A 95 13.93 -6.42 16.50
C GLY A 95 13.19 -6.58 17.83
N GLY A 96 12.40 -5.59 18.24
CA GLY A 96 11.44 -5.65 19.35
C GLY A 96 11.96 -5.10 20.66
N ILE A 97 12.66 -3.95 20.62
CA ILE A 97 13.14 -3.26 21.82
C ILE A 97 11.98 -2.53 22.50
N VAL A 98 11.78 -2.79 23.80
CA VAL A 98 10.66 -2.22 24.58
C VAL A 98 10.77 -0.70 24.71
N ASP A 99 11.98 -0.14 24.70
CA ASP A 99 12.21 1.31 24.81
C ASP A 99 11.70 2.11 23.59
N CYS A 100 11.22 1.45 22.53
CA CYS A 100 10.55 2.08 21.39
C CYS A 100 9.32 2.92 21.79
N TRP A 101 8.70 2.67 22.95
CA TRP A 101 7.59 3.48 23.45
C TRP A 101 8.03 4.86 23.99
N ASP A 102 9.30 4.99 24.40
CA ASP A 102 9.80 6.21 25.03
C ASP A 102 10.56 7.10 24.04
N ALA A 103 11.32 6.51 23.11
CA ALA A 103 12.16 7.25 22.16
C ALA A 103 12.31 6.52 20.80
N PRO A 104 11.20 6.32 20.05
CA PRO A 104 11.21 5.54 18.82
C PRO A 104 12.12 6.14 17.75
N GLU A 105 12.12 7.47 17.57
CA GLU A 105 12.93 8.14 16.54
C GLU A 105 14.43 7.92 16.77
N ALA A 106 14.87 8.07 18.02
CA ALA A 106 16.27 7.91 18.38
C ALA A 106 16.74 6.47 18.18
N LEU A 107 15.89 5.48 18.49
CA LEU A 107 16.21 4.07 18.33
C LEU A 107 16.21 3.64 16.86
N ILE A 108 15.31 4.18 16.02
CA ILE A 108 15.32 3.92 14.57
C ILE A 108 16.61 4.49 13.95
N GLU A 109 17.06 5.67 14.38
CA GLU A 109 18.31 6.25 13.92
C GLU A 109 19.52 5.41 14.33
N ASP A 110 19.60 4.99 15.61
CA ASP A 110 20.69 4.14 16.13
C ASP A 110 20.68 2.75 15.46
N ALA A 111 19.49 2.18 15.17
CA ALA A 111 19.34 0.89 14.51
C ALA A 111 19.94 0.83 13.09
N GLY A 112 20.26 1.96 12.47
CA GLY A 112 20.69 2.05 11.07
C GLY A 112 21.97 1.26 10.75
N ASP A 113 22.85 1.04 11.74
CA ASP A 113 24.06 0.21 11.59
C ASP A 113 23.90 -1.22 12.15
N GLY A 114 22.72 -1.55 12.66
CA GLY A 114 22.40 -2.83 13.30
C GLY A 114 22.96 -2.99 14.71
N ILE A 115 23.36 -1.90 15.37
CA ILE A 115 23.88 -1.89 16.73
C ILE A 115 23.14 -0.85 17.54
N ILE A 116 22.62 -1.23 18.71
CA ILE A 116 22.01 -0.29 19.66
C ILE A 116 22.73 -0.38 20.98
N ALA A 117 23.17 0.76 21.51
CA ALA A 117 23.96 0.85 22.75
C ALA A 117 25.18 -0.11 22.79
N GLY A 118 25.81 -0.35 21.64
CA GLY A 118 26.98 -1.25 21.50
C GLY A 118 26.65 -2.74 21.46
N GLN A 119 25.38 -3.12 21.36
CA GLN A 119 24.95 -4.52 21.19
C GLN A 119 24.34 -4.71 19.79
N PRO A 120 24.67 -5.82 19.08
CA PRO A 120 24.05 -6.11 17.80
C PRO A 120 22.56 -6.43 17.98
N ILE A 121 21.74 -5.90 17.08
CA ILE A 121 20.30 -6.18 17.02
C ILE A 121 19.94 -7.01 15.79
N GLU A 122 18.79 -7.67 15.85
CA GLU A 122 18.23 -8.38 14.70
C GLU A 122 17.34 -7.43 13.88
N SER A 123 17.98 -6.58 13.07
CA SER A 123 17.29 -5.52 12.35
C SER A 123 16.22 -6.03 11.38
N GLY A 124 15.06 -5.39 11.42
CA GLY A 124 13.94 -5.62 10.51
C GLY A 124 13.76 -4.52 9.48
N TRP A 125 12.79 -4.71 8.59
CA TRP A 125 12.35 -3.69 7.63
C TRP A 125 10.90 -3.91 7.19
N VAL A 126 10.29 -2.85 6.68
CA VAL A 126 8.90 -2.85 6.20
C VAL A 126 8.85 -2.46 4.73
N LEU A 127 8.11 -3.23 3.94
CA LEU A 127 7.76 -2.91 2.55
C LEU A 127 6.30 -2.48 2.48
N TRP A 128 6.09 -1.18 2.34
CA TRP A 128 4.77 -0.57 2.21
C TRP A 128 4.21 -0.67 0.78
N PRO A 129 2.88 -0.71 0.61
CA PRO A 129 2.24 -0.35 -0.64
C PRO A 129 2.59 1.07 -1.09
N LEU A 130 2.27 1.39 -2.36
CA LEU A 130 2.57 2.71 -2.93
C LEU A 130 1.86 3.84 -2.18
N ILE A 131 0.66 3.56 -1.66
CA ILE A 131 -0.14 4.48 -0.86
C ILE A 131 -0.33 3.78 0.50
N PRO A 132 0.37 4.20 1.57
CA PRO A 132 0.30 3.54 2.88
C PRO A 132 -0.95 3.97 3.67
N TYR A 133 -2.09 4.09 2.99
CA TYR A 133 -3.36 4.49 3.57
C TYR A 133 -4.49 3.66 2.98
N HIS A 134 -5.43 3.31 3.84
CA HIS A 134 -6.70 2.69 3.50
C HIS A 134 -7.84 3.70 3.69
N HIS A 135 -9.02 3.43 3.14
CA HIS A 135 -10.16 4.35 3.24
C HIS A 135 -10.68 4.56 4.67
N SER A 136 -10.29 3.68 5.60
CA SER A 136 -10.67 3.72 7.01
C SER A 136 -9.50 4.07 7.92
N THR A 137 -8.36 4.50 7.37
CA THR A 137 -7.21 4.93 8.18
C THR A 137 -7.58 6.19 8.94
N ILE A 138 -7.33 6.18 10.25
CA ILE A 138 -7.60 7.30 11.14
C ILE A 138 -6.44 8.29 11.02
N ALA A 139 -6.74 9.56 10.76
CA ALA A 139 -5.74 10.61 10.73
C ALA A 139 -5.34 11.03 12.15
N THR A 140 -4.04 11.06 12.44
CA THR A 140 -3.50 11.67 13.66
C THR A 140 -3.33 13.16 13.41
N LEU A 141 -4.05 14.00 14.16
CA LEU A 141 -4.07 15.45 13.98
C LEU A 141 -3.51 16.16 15.22
N ASP A 142 -2.70 17.18 15.01
CA ASP A 142 -2.25 18.10 16.07
C ASP A 142 -3.34 19.09 16.52
N VAL A 143 -4.47 19.10 15.81
CA VAL A 143 -5.63 19.96 16.06
C VAL A 143 -6.90 19.10 16.18
N PRO A 144 -7.93 19.54 16.94
CA PRO A 144 -9.18 18.82 16.98
C PRO A 144 -9.81 18.68 15.59
N ALA A 145 -10.39 17.51 15.32
CA ALA A 145 -11.33 17.35 14.21
C ALA A 145 -12.59 18.19 14.49
N PRO A 146 -13.20 18.82 13.46
CA PRO A 146 -12.76 18.86 12.07
C PRO A 146 -11.70 19.96 11.85
N SER A 147 -10.66 19.65 11.07
CA SER A 147 -9.53 20.54 10.78
C SER A 147 -9.62 21.18 9.37
N PRO A 148 -9.10 22.40 9.16
CA PRO A 148 -9.07 23.04 7.84
C PRO A 148 -8.11 22.31 6.88
N PRO A 149 -8.23 22.52 5.55
CA PRO A 149 -7.32 21.94 4.57
C PRO A 149 -5.84 22.22 4.83
N ASP A 150 -5.00 21.20 4.68
CA ASP A 150 -3.54 21.28 4.81
C ASP A 150 -2.82 20.42 3.74
N GLY A 151 -1.52 20.15 3.95
CA GLY A 151 -0.69 19.40 3.01
C GLY A 151 -1.01 17.90 2.91
N ASP A 152 -1.53 17.33 4.00
CA ASP A 152 -1.87 15.91 4.12
C ASP A 152 -3.36 15.67 3.84
N HIS A 153 -4.20 16.61 4.25
CA HIS A 153 -5.65 16.65 4.10
C HIS A 153 -6.06 17.84 3.22
N TRP A 154 -5.93 17.70 1.89
CA TRP A 154 -6.20 18.80 0.95
C TRP A 154 -7.62 19.38 0.99
N LEU A 155 -8.57 18.69 1.62
CA LEU A 155 -9.95 19.12 1.79
C LEU A 155 -10.35 19.36 3.26
N GLY A 156 -9.41 19.23 4.20
CA GLY A 156 -9.67 19.23 5.64
C GLY A 156 -10.09 17.85 6.15
N THR A 157 -10.47 17.78 7.43
CA THR A 157 -10.95 16.54 8.07
C THR A 157 -12.40 16.66 8.53
N ASP A 158 -13.05 15.51 8.70
CA ASP A 158 -14.43 15.38 9.21
C ASP A 158 -14.42 14.87 10.66
N ASP A 159 -15.57 14.89 11.34
CA ASP A 159 -15.77 14.41 12.73
C ASP A 159 -15.71 12.88 12.89
#